data_AF-A0A8S3JAU7-F1
#
_entry.id   AF-A0A8S3JAU7-F1
#
_cell.length_a   1.000
_cell.length_b   1.000
_cell.length_c   1.000
_cell.angle_alpha   90.00
_cell.angle_beta   90.00
_cell.angle_gamma   90.00
#
_symmetry.space_group_name_H-M   'P 1'
#
loop_
_entity.id
_entity.type
_entity.pdbx_description
1 polymer ?
#
loop_
_entity_poly.entity_id
_entity_poly.type
_entity_poly.pdbx_seq_one_letter_code
_entity_poly.pdbx_strand_id
1 'polypeptide(L)' 'DTDDDIQMSEFALQKNVPLGFADLVLLATVELQIIHVYDKLRVVVLSTDSEKIRDN' A
#
# COMPACT_ATOMS: atom_id res chain seq x y z
N ASP A 1 -24.73 21.50 -13.76
CA ASP A 1 -24.65 21.04 -12.36
C ASP A 1 -23.51 20.05 -12.25
N THR A 2 -22.30 20.54 -12.51
CA THR A 2 -21.07 19.75 -12.68
C THR A 2 -19.97 20.46 -11.93
N ASP A 3 -19.02 19.65 -11.44
CA ASP A 3 -17.77 20.01 -10.80
C ASP A 3 -17.83 20.15 -9.27
N ASP A 4 -18.04 19.00 -8.62
CA ASP A 4 -17.24 18.67 -7.42
C ASP A 4 -15.82 18.26 -7.85
N ASP A 5 -15.17 19.17 -8.59
CA ASP A 5 -13.75 19.06 -8.91
C ASP A 5 -13.00 19.18 -7.60
N ILE A 6 -12.23 18.13 -7.27
CA ILE A 6 -11.33 18.05 -6.13
C ILE A 6 -10.63 19.40 -5.99
N GLN A 7 -11.02 20.18 -4.98
CA GLN A 7 -10.41 21.48 -4.73
C GLN A 7 -8.92 21.21 -4.54
N MET A 8 -8.06 21.87 -5.33
CA MET A 8 -6.61 21.62 -5.42
C MET A 8 -5.82 21.74 -4.09
N SER A 9 -6.50 21.96 -2.96
CA SER A 9 -5.93 22.05 -1.61
C SER A 9 -6.53 21.05 -0.63
N GLU A 10 -7.51 20.23 -1.05
CA GLU A 10 -8.08 19.17 -0.24
C GLU A 10 -7.29 17.88 -0.47
N PHE A 11 -6.86 17.23 0.61
CA PHE A 11 -5.98 16.07 0.55
C PHE A 11 -6.62 14.92 -0.23
N ALA A 12 -6.28 14.81 -1.52
CA ALA A 12 -6.88 13.85 -2.45
C ALA A 12 -6.74 12.38 -2.01
N LEU A 13 -5.72 12.07 -1.21
CA LEU A 13 -5.51 10.75 -0.62
C LEU A 13 -5.20 10.86 0.87
N GLN A 14 -5.82 9.98 1.66
CA GLN A 14 -5.56 9.90 3.09
C GLN A 14 -4.23 9.19 3.37
N LYS A 15 -3.47 9.71 4.34
CA LYS A 15 -2.22 9.08 4.80
C LYS A 15 -2.53 7.74 5.49
N ASN A 16 -1.63 6.76 5.32
CA ASN A 16 -1.70 5.42 5.93
C ASN A 16 -2.82 4.51 5.38
N VAL A 17 -3.41 4.84 4.24
CA VAL A 17 -4.39 3.98 3.57
C VAL A 17 -3.69 3.18 2.45
N PRO A 18 -3.97 1.86 2.30
CA PRO A 18 -3.48 1.10 1.16
C PRO A 18 -4.01 1.71 -0.15
N LEU A 19 -3.12 1.93 -1.12
CA LEU A 19 -3.53 2.46 -2.42
C LEU A 19 -4.23 1.37 -3.23
N GLY A 20 -5.48 1.64 -3.59
CA GLY A 20 -6.27 0.85 -4.52
C GLY A 20 -6.12 1.34 -5.97
N PHE A 21 -6.77 0.64 -6.89
CA PHE A 21 -6.72 0.98 -8.31
C PHE A 21 -7.27 2.40 -8.60
N ALA A 22 -8.38 2.78 -7.95
CA ALA A 22 -8.98 4.10 -8.11
C ALA A 22 -8.02 5.23 -7.70
N ASP A 23 -7.25 5.03 -6.62
CA ASP A 23 -6.25 5.99 -6.15
C ASP A 23 -5.11 6.16 -7.16
N LEU A 24 -4.68 5.07 -7.80
CA LEU A 24 -3.65 5.12 -8.85
C LEU A 24 -4.13 5.86 -10.10
N VAL A 25 -5.41 5.70 -10.48
CA VAL A 25 -6.02 6.44 -11.59
C VAL A 25 -6.11 7.92 -11.24
N LEU A 26 -6.55 8.26 -10.02
CA LEU A 26 -6.62 9.65 -9.56
C LEU A 26 -5.24 10.33 -9.60
N LEU A 27 -4.19 9.65 -9.12
CA LEU A 27 -2.81 10.13 -9.18
C LEU A 27 -2.33 10.37 -10.61
N ALA A 28 -2.70 9.50 -11.55
CA ALA A 28 -2.37 9.66 -12.96
C ALA A 28 -3.07 10.88 -13.59
N THR A 29 -4.35 11.12 -13.24
CA THR A 29 -5.13 12.28 -13.73
C THR A 29 -4.51 13.61 -13.31
N VAL A 30 -3.91 13.67 -12.11
CA VAL A 30 -3.21 14.88 -11.61
C VAL A 30 -1.73 14.93 -12.01
N GLU A 31 -1.32 14.13 -13.00
CA GLU A 31 0.04 14.05 -13.55
C GLU A 31 1.15 13.76 -12.50
N LEU A 32 0.79 13.13 -11.37
CA LEU A 32 1.75 12.68 -10.36
C LEU A 32 2.44 11.38 -10.80
N GLN A 33 3.67 11.50 -11.32
CA GLN A 33 4.43 10.36 -11.84
C GLN A 33 5.15 9.53 -10.76
N ILE A 34 5.53 10.16 -9.65
CA ILE A 34 6.26 9.51 -8.55
C ILE A 34 5.59 9.90 -7.24
N ILE A 35 5.29 8.88 -6.44
CA ILE A 35 4.76 9.06 -5.08
C ILE A 35 5.66 8.37 -4.07
N HIS A 36 5.74 8.96 -2.87
CA HIS A 36 6.40 8.32 -1.74
C HIS A 36 5.42 7.38 -1.03
N VAL A 37 5.76 6.11 -0.96
CA VAL A 37 5.04 5.09 -0.19
C VAL A 37 5.93 4.53 0.91
N TYR A 38 5.32 3.90 1.91
CA TYR A 38 6.09 3.20 2.94
C TYR A 38 6.84 1.99 2.34
N ASP A 39 8.03 1.73 2.88
CA ASP A 39 8.78 0.53 2.54
C ASP A 39 7.97 -0.72 2.87
N LYS A 40 8.13 -1.77 2.05
CA LYS A 40 7.49 -3.06 2.31
C LYS A 40 8.04 -3.66 3.60
N LEU A 41 7.14 -4.17 4.44
CA LEU A 41 7.51 -4.89 5.65
C LEU A 41 8.38 -6.10 5.29
N ARG A 42 9.53 -6.23 5.94
CA ARG A 42 10.41 -7.40 5.81
C ARG A 42 10.03 -8.42 6.87
N VAL A 43 9.55 -9.59 6.45
CA VAL A 43 9.13 -10.68 7.34
C VAL A 43 10.09 -11.85 7.17
N VAL A 44 10.70 -12.30 8.27
CA VAL A 44 11.54 -13.51 8.30
C VAL A 44 10.67 -14.68 8.74
N VAL A 45 10.61 -15.71 7.91
CA VAL A 45 9.88 -16.96 8.20
C VAL A 45 10.90 -18.04 8.53
N LEU A 46 10.80 -18.62 9.73
CA LEU A 46 11.62 -19.74 10.16
C LEU A 46 10.70 -20.96 10.27
N SER A 47 11.03 -22.03 9.55
CA SER A 47 10.42 -23.35 9.74
C SER A 47 11.36 -24.21 10.56
N THR A 48 10.83 -24.85 11.60
CA THR A 48 11.56 -25.85 12.39
C THR A 48 10.88 -27.19 12.20
N ASP A 49 11.59 -28.18 11.66
CA ASP A 49 11.12 -29.56 11.66
C ASP A 49 11.22 -30.11 13.10
N SER A 50 10.09 -30.51 13.67
CA SER A 50 10.07 -31.30 14.91
C SER A 50 10.05 -32.79 14.57
N GLU A 51 11.11 -33.28 13.94
CA GLU A 51 11.36 -34.72 13.88
C GLU A 51 12.65 -35.03 14.64
N LYS A 52 12.56 -36.07 15.50
CA LYS A 52 13.51 -36.53 16.54
C LYS A 52 13.22 -35.89 17.90
N ILE A 53 12.68 -36.61 18.88
CA ILE A 53 13.24 -37.84 19.46
C ILE A 53 12.15 -38.91 19.64
N ARG A 54 12.18 -39.95 18.82
CA ARG A 54 11.69 -41.30 19.13
C ARG A 54 12.81 -42.23 18.65
N ASP A 55 13.11 -43.23 19.48
CA ASP A 55 14.23 -44.20 19.39
C ASP A 55 15.39 -43.89 20.35
N ASN A 56 15.23 -44.22 21.64
CA ASN A 56 15.76 -45.48 22.23
C ASN A 56 15.36 -45.57 23.71
#